data_AF-H9FJ15-F1
#
_entry.id   AF-H9FJ15-F1
#
_cell.length_a   1.000
_cell.length_b   1.000
_cell.length_c   1.000
_cell.angle_alpha   90.00
_cell.angle_beta   90.00
_cell.angle_gamma   90.00
#
_symmetry.space_group_name_H-M   'P 1'
#
loop_
_entity.id
_entity.type
_entity.pdbx_description
1 polymer ?
#
loop_
_entity_poly.entity_id
_entity_poly.type
_entity_poly.pdbx_seq_one_letter_code
_entity_poly.pdbx_strand_id
1 'polypeptide(L)'
;LDTILPRRDDNGVRPTIGQRVRLSQGDIAQARKLYKCPACGETLQDTTGNFSAPGFPNGYPSYSHCVWRISVTPGEKIVLNFTSMDLFKSRLCWYDYVEVRDGYWRKAPLLGRFCGDKVPEPLVSTDSRLWVEFRSSSNILGKGFFAVYEATCGGDINKDAGQIQSPNYPDDYRPSKECVWRITVSEGFH
;
A
#
# COMPACT_ATOMS: atom_id res chain seq x y z
N LEU A 1 -37.22 -27.23 7.76
CA LEU A 1 -36.18 -26.18 7.66
C LEU A 1 -35.24 -26.64 6.57
N ASP A 2 -35.50 -26.22 5.33
CA ASP A 2 -34.68 -26.63 4.19
C ASP A 2 -33.32 -25.94 4.27
N THR A 3 -32.27 -26.72 4.46
CA THR A 3 -30.90 -26.23 4.45
C THR A 3 -30.56 -25.77 3.03
N ILE A 4 -30.46 -24.46 2.82
CA ILE A 4 -30.00 -23.88 1.57
C ILE A 4 -28.52 -24.25 1.39
N LEU A 5 -28.21 -25.10 0.41
CA LEU A 5 -26.85 -25.52 0.08
C LEU A 5 -26.33 -24.68 -1.11
N PRO A 6 -25.07 -24.21 -1.06
CA PRO A 6 -24.50 -23.45 -2.17
C PRO A 6 -24.39 -24.29 -3.44
N ARG A 7 -24.57 -23.63 -4.60
CA ARG A 7 -24.32 -24.24 -5.92
C ARG A 7 -22.86 -24.67 -6.02
N ARG A 8 -22.64 -25.82 -6.65
CA ARG A 8 -21.29 -26.33 -6.98
C ARG A 8 -20.62 -25.37 -7.97
N ASP A 9 -19.31 -25.20 -7.83
CA ASP A 9 -18.50 -24.51 -8.84
C ASP A 9 -18.31 -25.37 -10.09
N ASP A 10 -17.58 -24.84 -11.09
CA ASP A 10 -17.31 -25.51 -12.36
C ASP A 10 -16.52 -26.83 -12.19
N ASN A 11 -15.90 -27.03 -11.02
CA ASN A 11 -15.18 -28.25 -10.65
C ASN A 11 -16.04 -29.21 -9.80
N GLY A 12 -17.32 -28.91 -9.58
CA GLY A 12 -18.24 -29.75 -8.83
C GLY A 12 -18.09 -29.67 -7.30
N VAL A 13 -17.27 -28.75 -6.78
CA VAL A 13 -17.00 -28.59 -5.36
C VAL A 13 -18.00 -27.60 -4.75
N ARG A 14 -18.51 -27.91 -3.55
CA ARG A 14 -19.32 -26.95 -2.78
C ARG A 14 -18.37 -26.09 -1.94
N PRO A 15 -18.27 -24.77 -2.20
CA PRO A 15 -17.41 -23.92 -1.42
C PRO A 15 -17.91 -23.84 0.03
N THR A 16 -17.00 -23.96 1.00
CA THR A 16 -17.33 -23.76 2.42
C THR A 16 -17.75 -22.31 2.66
N ILE A 17 -18.86 -22.12 3.38
CA ILE A 17 -19.41 -20.80 3.72
C ILE A 17 -18.34 -20.05 4.55
N GLY A 18 -17.95 -18.86 4.10
CA GLY A 18 -16.96 -18.01 4.78
C GLY A 18 -15.54 -17.97 4.21
N GLN A 19 -15.22 -18.75 3.17
CA GLN A 19 -13.87 -18.82 2.57
C GLN A 19 -13.61 -17.91 1.36
N ARG A 20 -14.49 -16.93 1.08
CA ARG A 20 -14.27 -16.05 -0.08
C ARG A 20 -13.12 -15.08 0.20
N VAL A 21 -11.93 -15.40 -0.31
CA VAL A 21 -10.75 -14.51 -0.38
C VAL A 21 -11.08 -13.22 -1.15
N ARG A 22 -12.08 -13.28 -2.05
CA ARG A 22 -12.62 -12.14 -2.80
C ARG A 22 -14.14 -12.19 -2.89
N LEU A 23 -14.77 -11.01 -2.89
CA LEU A 23 -16.22 -10.84 -3.08
C LEU A 23 -16.65 -11.42 -4.45
N SER A 24 -17.85 -12.00 -4.55
CA SER A 24 -18.39 -12.36 -5.87
C SER A 24 -18.81 -11.13 -6.66
N GLN A 25 -19.02 -11.29 -7.97
CA GLN A 25 -19.55 -10.23 -8.82
C GLN A 25 -20.89 -9.68 -8.30
N GLY A 26 -21.77 -10.53 -7.76
CA GLY A 26 -23.03 -10.11 -7.14
C GLY A 26 -22.82 -9.26 -5.90
N ASP A 27 -21.92 -9.70 -5.00
CA ASP A 27 -21.58 -8.96 -3.78
C ASP A 27 -20.93 -7.59 -4.12
N ILE A 28 -20.04 -7.56 -5.12
CA ILE A 28 -19.41 -6.33 -5.63
C ILE A 28 -20.47 -5.40 -6.23
N ALA A 29 -21.39 -5.91 -7.05
CA ALA A 29 -22.44 -5.11 -7.66
C ALA A 29 -23.38 -4.51 -6.61
N GLN A 30 -23.75 -5.29 -5.60
CA GLN A 30 -24.58 -4.83 -4.48
C GLN A 30 -23.84 -3.81 -3.61
N ALA A 31 -22.56 -4.04 -3.29
CA ALA A 31 -21.73 -3.10 -2.56
C ALA A 31 -21.56 -1.77 -3.30
N ARG A 32 -21.35 -1.79 -4.62
CA ARG A 32 -21.28 -0.58 -5.46
C ARG A 32 -22.61 0.19 -5.52
N LYS A 33 -23.74 -0.50 -5.39
CA LYS A 33 -25.07 0.13 -5.33
C LYS A 33 -25.34 0.78 -3.97
N LEU A 34 -24.80 0.21 -2.90
CA LEU A 34 -25.01 0.68 -1.52
C LEU A 34 -23.98 1.71 -1.06
N TYR A 35 -22.75 1.62 -1.56
CA TYR A 35 -21.62 2.44 -1.12
C TYR A 35 -20.94 3.12 -2.31
N LYS A 36 -20.63 4.41 -2.16
CA LYS A 36 -19.80 5.15 -3.11
C LYS A 36 -18.35 4.80 -2.85
N CYS A 37 -17.72 4.08 -3.78
CA CYS A 37 -16.27 3.86 -3.71
C CYS A 37 -15.54 5.21 -3.78
N PRO A 38 -14.44 5.40 -3.03
CA PRO A 38 -13.54 6.53 -3.23
C PRO A 38 -13.11 6.60 -4.70
N ALA A 39 -12.91 7.81 -5.22
CA ALA A 39 -12.40 8.00 -6.59
C ALA A 39 -10.97 7.47 -6.77
N CYS A 40 -10.23 7.33 -5.67
CA CYS A 40 -8.84 6.93 -5.62
C CYS A 40 -8.46 6.44 -4.22
N GLY A 41 -7.30 5.79 -4.13
CA GLY A 41 -6.77 5.23 -2.89
C GLY A 41 -7.28 3.82 -2.64
N GLU A 42 -6.40 2.96 -2.12
CA GLU A 42 -6.68 1.55 -1.86
C GLU A 42 -5.70 0.96 -0.84
N THR A 43 -5.92 -0.30 -0.46
CA THR A 43 -4.95 -1.06 0.32
C THR A 43 -4.18 -1.99 -0.62
N LEU A 44 -2.86 -1.84 -0.64
CA LEU A 44 -1.94 -2.55 -1.50
C LEU A 44 -1.20 -3.59 -0.65
N GLN A 45 -1.34 -4.86 -0.99
CA GLN A 45 -0.80 -5.98 -0.20
C GLN A 45 0.20 -6.84 -0.96
N ASP A 46 0.37 -6.60 -2.27
CA ASP A 46 1.34 -7.32 -3.08
C ASP A 46 2.77 -6.90 -2.70
N THR A 47 3.76 -7.76 -2.96
CA THR A 47 5.17 -7.44 -2.68
C THR A 47 5.78 -6.44 -3.66
N THR A 48 5.10 -6.16 -4.77
CA THR A 48 5.45 -5.08 -5.68
C THR A 48 4.17 -4.48 -6.22
N GLY A 49 4.15 -3.17 -6.41
CA GLY A 49 3.01 -2.53 -7.06
C GLY A 49 3.31 -1.11 -7.46
N ASN A 50 2.31 -0.48 -8.05
CA ASN A 50 2.38 0.91 -8.46
C ASN A 50 1.05 1.59 -8.19
N PHE A 51 1.10 2.91 -8.05
CA PHE A 51 -0.08 3.75 -7.90
C PHE A 51 0.25 5.17 -8.35
N SER A 52 -0.78 5.95 -8.61
CA SER A 52 -0.62 7.30 -9.15
C SER A 52 -1.70 8.24 -8.63
N ALA A 53 -1.46 9.54 -8.80
CA ALA A 53 -2.50 10.53 -8.61
C ALA A 53 -3.70 10.21 -9.53
N PRO A 54 -4.95 10.48 -9.10
CA PRO A 54 -6.12 10.28 -9.94
C PRO A 54 -5.97 11.04 -11.25
N GLY A 55 -6.29 10.43 -12.38
CA GLY A 55 -6.21 11.09 -13.69
C GLY A 55 -4.81 11.20 -14.30
N PHE A 56 -3.74 10.75 -13.63
CA PHE A 56 -2.40 10.67 -14.22
C PHE A 56 -2.41 9.85 -15.54
N PRO A 57 -1.71 10.27 -16.61
CA PRO A 57 -0.85 11.45 -16.74
C PRO A 57 -1.58 12.71 -17.24
N ASN A 58 -2.91 12.67 -17.36
CA ASN A 58 -3.71 13.75 -17.94
C ASN A 58 -4.01 14.90 -16.96
N GLY A 59 -3.69 14.71 -15.68
CA GLY A 59 -3.87 15.70 -14.63
C GLY A 59 -4.87 15.27 -13.57
N TYR A 60 -4.60 15.67 -12.32
CA TYR A 60 -5.46 15.32 -11.19
C TYR A 60 -6.60 16.33 -11.00
N PRO A 61 -7.79 15.91 -10.51
CA PRO A 61 -8.86 16.85 -10.19
C PRO A 61 -8.53 17.75 -8.99
N SER A 62 -9.05 18.98 -9.00
CA SER A 62 -9.02 19.87 -7.82
C SER A 62 -9.72 19.22 -6.62
N TYR A 63 -9.28 19.54 -5.40
CA TYR A 63 -9.88 19.03 -4.16
C TYR A 63 -9.83 17.50 -4.00
N SER A 64 -8.89 16.84 -4.70
CA SER A 64 -8.68 15.39 -4.57
C SER A 64 -8.14 15.02 -3.19
N HIS A 65 -8.61 13.90 -2.66
CA HIS A 65 -8.07 13.28 -1.45
C HIS A 65 -7.99 11.77 -1.64
N CYS A 66 -6.77 11.25 -1.74
CA CYS A 66 -6.49 9.84 -1.96
C CYS A 66 -5.57 9.32 -0.86
N VAL A 67 -5.83 8.09 -0.41
CA VAL A 67 -4.99 7.42 0.59
C VAL A 67 -4.67 6.02 0.12
N TRP A 68 -3.38 5.70 0.04
CA TRP A 68 -2.89 4.35 -0.17
C TRP A 68 -2.29 3.81 1.12
N ARG A 69 -2.65 2.58 1.45
CA ARG A 69 -2.07 1.83 2.57
C ARG A 69 -1.32 0.64 2.01
N ILE A 70 -0.01 0.65 2.12
CA ILE A 70 0.83 -0.44 1.65
C ILE A 70 1.14 -1.32 2.86
N SER A 71 0.87 -2.61 2.76
CA SER A 71 1.16 -3.59 3.82
C SER A 71 1.72 -4.85 3.19
N VAL A 72 3.01 -5.07 3.37
CA VAL A 72 3.72 -6.27 2.87
C VAL A 72 3.92 -7.27 4.03
N THR A 73 4.62 -8.37 3.77
CA THR A 73 4.85 -9.42 4.75
C THR A 73 5.56 -8.86 5.99
N PRO A 74 5.12 -9.20 7.22
CA PRO A 74 5.80 -8.75 8.44
C PRO A 74 7.29 -9.08 8.44
N GLY A 75 8.14 -8.11 8.79
CA GLY A 75 9.60 -8.26 8.77
C GLY A 75 10.26 -7.87 7.44
N GLU A 76 9.49 -7.55 6.40
CA GLU A 76 9.98 -6.85 5.21
C GLU A 76 9.91 -5.33 5.40
N LYS A 77 10.72 -4.61 4.62
CA LYS A 77 10.68 -3.15 4.45
C LYS A 77 10.19 -2.80 3.07
N ILE A 78 9.55 -1.65 2.94
CA ILE A 78 9.01 -1.14 1.68
C ILE A 78 9.94 -0.06 1.16
N VAL A 79 10.43 -0.24 -0.06
CA VAL A 79 11.12 0.80 -0.82
C VAL A 79 10.10 1.43 -1.75
N LEU A 80 9.83 2.72 -1.57
CA LEU A 80 8.90 3.51 -2.37
C LEU A 80 9.68 4.49 -3.25
N ASN A 81 9.48 4.40 -4.55
CA ASN A 81 10.12 5.25 -5.55
C ASN A 81 9.08 6.02 -6.36
N PHE A 82 9.23 7.34 -6.44
CA PHE A 82 8.45 8.17 -7.36
C PHE A 82 9.18 8.25 -8.69
N THR A 83 8.52 7.91 -9.80
CA THR A 83 9.13 7.98 -11.15
C THR A 83 8.70 9.22 -11.92
N SER A 84 7.63 9.89 -11.48
CA SER A 84 7.15 11.14 -12.04
C SER A 84 6.52 11.98 -10.94
N MET A 85 6.74 13.29 -11.00
CA MET A 85 6.14 14.27 -10.10
C MET A 85 5.87 15.56 -10.87
N ASP A 86 4.63 16.05 -10.78
CA ASP A 86 4.17 17.32 -11.32
C ASP A 86 2.93 17.74 -10.53
N LEU A 87 3.18 18.35 -9.38
CA LEU A 87 2.18 18.90 -8.45
C LEU A 87 2.36 20.41 -8.35
N PHE A 88 1.29 21.14 -8.02
CA PHE A 88 1.39 22.58 -7.79
C PHE A 88 2.42 22.92 -6.70
N LYS A 89 3.48 23.63 -7.09
CA LYS A 89 4.58 24.01 -6.20
C LYS A 89 4.15 25.13 -5.26
N SER A 90 4.31 24.89 -3.97
CA SER A 90 4.02 25.90 -2.94
C SER A 90 5.03 25.83 -1.79
N ARG A 91 5.13 26.91 -1.02
CA ARG A 91 5.98 26.93 0.18
C ARG A 91 5.51 25.82 1.13
N LEU A 92 6.44 24.94 1.52
CA LEU A 92 6.19 23.81 2.42
C LEU A 92 5.08 22.85 1.96
N CYS A 93 4.72 22.86 0.67
CA CYS A 93 3.68 22.00 0.10
C CYS A 93 2.35 22.09 0.86
N TRP A 94 1.87 23.32 1.08
CA TRP A 94 0.62 23.58 1.79
C TRP A 94 -0.63 23.29 0.98
N TYR A 95 -0.58 23.44 -0.36
CA TYR A 95 -1.76 23.25 -1.21
C TYR A 95 -1.88 21.83 -1.73
N ASP A 96 -1.04 21.47 -2.69
CA ASP A 96 -1.05 20.17 -3.34
C ASP A 96 0.20 19.40 -2.92
N TYR A 97 0.02 18.18 -2.43
CA TYR A 97 1.13 17.40 -1.89
C TYR A 97 0.86 15.90 -1.94
N VAL A 98 1.95 15.13 -2.03
CA VAL A 98 1.98 13.73 -1.63
C VAL A 98 2.80 13.60 -0.35
N GLU A 99 2.24 12.94 0.65
CA GLU A 99 2.82 12.75 1.97
C GLU A 99 2.97 11.27 2.26
N VAL A 100 4.17 10.87 2.70
CA VAL A 100 4.52 9.48 2.99
C VAL A 100 4.85 9.36 4.48
N ARG A 101 4.24 8.37 5.15
CA ARG A 101 4.42 8.11 6.58
C ARG A 101 4.79 6.65 6.83
N ASP A 102 5.64 6.47 7.83
CA ASP A 102 6.23 5.19 8.21
C ASP A 102 5.32 4.40 9.15
N GLY A 103 4.30 3.76 8.58
CA GLY A 103 3.32 2.97 9.32
C GLY A 103 1.95 2.95 8.63
N TYR A 104 0.94 2.40 9.31
CA TYR A 104 -0.37 2.13 8.69
C TYR A 104 -1.42 3.23 8.87
N TRP A 105 -1.07 4.36 9.49
CA TRP A 105 -2.06 5.36 9.90
C TRP A 105 -1.53 6.78 9.73
N ARG A 106 -2.44 7.76 9.58
CA ARG A 106 -2.12 9.19 9.45
C ARG A 106 -1.23 9.76 10.57
N LYS A 107 -1.22 9.16 11.76
CA LYS A 107 -0.40 9.61 12.91
C LYS A 107 1.02 9.02 12.91
N ALA A 108 1.35 8.15 11.96
CA ALA A 108 2.67 7.55 11.86
C ALA A 108 3.77 8.61 11.57
N PRO A 109 5.04 8.33 11.92
CA PRO A 109 6.16 9.22 11.64
C PRO A 109 6.20 9.67 10.18
N LEU A 110 6.51 10.94 9.95
CA LEU A 110 6.59 11.50 8.60
C LEU A 110 7.93 11.14 7.95
N LEU A 111 7.90 10.46 6.81
CA LEU A 111 9.09 10.24 5.98
C LEU A 111 9.33 11.43 5.06
N GLY A 112 8.27 12.01 4.52
CA GLY A 112 8.37 13.24 3.73
C GLY A 112 7.05 13.72 3.17
N ARG A 113 7.05 15.00 2.77
CA ARG A 113 5.96 15.66 2.06
C ARG A 113 6.53 16.37 0.85
N PHE A 114 5.96 16.11 -0.33
CA PHE A 114 6.53 16.51 -1.61
C PHE A 114 5.49 17.20 -2.49
N CYS A 115 5.95 18.17 -3.29
CA CYS A 115 5.19 18.92 -4.27
C CYS A 115 6.15 19.56 -5.29
N GLY A 116 5.61 20.15 -6.35
CA GLY A 116 6.40 20.62 -7.49
C GLY A 116 6.68 19.50 -8.49
N ASP A 117 7.77 19.66 -9.23
CA ASP A 117 8.20 18.80 -10.34
C ASP A 117 9.46 17.97 -10.03
N LYS A 118 10.09 18.21 -8.88
CA LYS A 118 11.29 17.49 -8.46
C LYS A 118 10.91 16.13 -7.87
N VAL A 119 11.34 15.07 -8.53
CA VAL A 119 11.27 13.70 -8.01
C VAL A 119 12.16 13.56 -6.75
N PRO A 120 11.64 13.08 -5.61
CA PRO A 120 12.42 12.84 -4.41
C PRO A 120 13.26 11.56 -4.51
N GLU A 121 14.26 11.44 -3.64
CA GLU A 121 15.00 10.20 -3.46
C GLU A 121 14.07 9.06 -2.97
N PRO A 122 14.41 7.80 -3.25
CA PRO A 122 13.65 6.66 -2.76
C PRO A 122 13.49 6.68 -1.23
N LEU A 123 12.27 6.37 -0.78
CA LEU A 123 11.93 6.30 0.64
C LEU A 123 11.92 4.86 1.08
N VAL A 124 12.48 4.59 2.25
CA VAL A 124 12.53 3.24 2.84
C VAL A 124 11.79 3.27 4.18
N SER A 125 10.82 2.37 4.35
CA SER A 125 10.12 2.21 5.62
C SER A 125 11.00 1.52 6.68
N THR A 126 10.64 1.68 7.94
CA THR A 126 11.31 0.94 9.03
C THR A 126 10.74 -0.46 9.25
N ASP A 127 9.47 -0.68 8.89
CA ASP A 127 8.75 -1.96 9.02
C ASP A 127 7.85 -2.18 7.78
N SER A 128 6.97 -3.19 7.81
CA SER A 128 6.23 -3.69 6.64
C SER A 128 5.04 -2.85 6.19
N ARG A 129 4.95 -1.58 6.61
CA ARG A 129 3.76 -0.73 6.37
C ARG A 129 4.10 0.71 6.02
N LEU A 130 3.41 1.24 5.01
CA LEU A 130 3.44 2.66 4.63
C LEU A 130 2.04 3.24 4.48
N TRP A 131 1.91 4.51 4.83
CA TRP A 131 0.72 5.31 4.57
C TRP A 131 1.11 6.43 3.61
N VAL A 132 0.42 6.50 2.48
CA VAL A 132 0.62 7.55 1.48
C VAL A 132 -0.67 8.35 1.31
N GLU A 133 -0.61 9.66 1.50
CA GLU A 133 -1.74 10.57 1.33
C GLU A 133 -1.43 11.56 0.20
N PHE A 134 -2.31 11.63 -0.79
CA PHE A 134 -2.33 12.72 -1.76
C PHE A 134 -3.50 13.67 -1.47
N ARG A 135 -3.20 14.97 -1.44
CA ARG A 135 -4.21 16.03 -1.36
C ARG A 135 -3.93 17.09 -2.41
N SER A 136 -5.00 17.52 -3.07
CA SER A 136 -5.04 18.75 -3.87
C SER A 136 -6.06 19.69 -3.25
N SER A 137 -5.76 20.99 -3.23
CA SER A 137 -6.64 22.04 -2.69
C SER A 137 -6.67 23.28 -3.57
N SER A 138 -5.86 23.33 -4.63
CA SER A 138 -5.82 24.42 -5.59
C SER A 138 -6.61 24.09 -6.86
N ASN A 139 -6.96 25.13 -7.64
CA ASN A 139 -7.55 24.96 -8.97
C ASN A 139 -6.50 24.78 -10.07
N ILE A 140 -5.21 24.84 -9.73
CA ILE A 140 -4.10 24.67 -10.66
C ILE A 140 -3.66 23.21 -10.60
N LEU A 141 -3.69 22.55 -11.74
CA LEU A 141 -3.49 21.12 -11.85
C LEU A 141 -2.17 20.85 -12.57
N GLY A 142 -1.33 20.01 -11.98
CA GLY A 142 -0.25 19.34 -12.70
C GLY A 142 -0.70 17.95 -13.16
N LYS A 143 0.20 17.22 -13.83
CA LYS A 143 -0.07 15.84 -14.28
C LYS A 143 -0.28 14.85 -13.13
N GLY A 144 0.24 15.15 -11.94
CA GLY A 144 0.19 14.29 -10.77
C GLY A 144 1.52 13.63 -10.47
N PHE A 145 1.49 12.44 -9.89
CA PHE A 145 2.67 11.62 -9.65
C PHE A 145 2.42 10.18 -10.05
N PHE A 146 3.51 9.45 -10.29
CA PHE A 146 3.50 8.00 -10.42
C PHE A 146 4.53 7.41 -9.46
N ALA A 147 4.14 6.39 -8.71
CA ALA A 147 4.98 5.75 -7.73
C ALA A 147 4.96 4.23 -7.91
N VAL A 148 6.11 3.62 -7.66
CA VAL A 148 6.32 2.17 -7.64
C VAL A 148 6.88 1.81 -6.27
N TYR A 149 6.42 0.71 -5.70
CA TYR A 149 6.98 0.19 -4.47
C TYR A 149 7.38 -1.27 -4.64
N GLU A 150 8.36 -1.68 -3.84
CA GLU A 150 8.73 -3.09 -3.68
C GLU A 150 9.00 -3.42 -2.21
N ALA A 151 8.71 -4.66 -1.86
CA ALA A 151 9.10 -5.28 -0.61
C ALA A 151 10.54 -5.77 -0.71
N THR A 152 11.30 -5.44 0.33
CA THR A 152 12.68 -5.84 0.53
C THR A 152 12.77 -6.58 1.86
N CYS A 153 13.52 -7.67 1.89
CA CYS A 153 13.67 -8.52 3.06
C CYS A 153 15.01 -8.27 3.75
N GLY A 154 15.07 -8.63 5.04
CA GLY A 154 16.26 -8.45 5.87
C GLY A 154 16.28 -7.13 6.65
N GLY A 155 17.39 -6.88 7.34
CA GLY A 155 17.58 -5.75 8.24
C GLY A 155 17.67 -6.17 9.72
N ASP A 156 17.76 -5.17 10.58
CA ASP A 156 17.90 -5.36 12.03
C ASP A 156 16.52 -5.53 12.70
N ILE A 157 16.38 -6.58 13.51
CA ILE A 157 15.19 -6.87 14.30
C ILE A 157 15.54 -6.72 15.78
N ASN A 158 14.98 -5.70 16.42
CA ASN A 158 15.15 -5.41 17.86
C ASN A 158 13.80 -5.60 18.58
N LYS A 159 13.34 -6.85 18.68
CA LYS A 159 12.07 -7.24 19.32
C LYS A 159 12.30 -8.51 20.15
N ASP A 160 11.64 -8.62 21.31
CA ASP A 160 11.78 -9.79 22.20
C ASP A 160 11.09 -11.07 21.66
N ALA A 161 10.17 -10.92 20.71
CA ALA A 161 9.53 -12.03 19.99
C ALA A 161 9.03 -11.58 18.61
N GLY A 162 8.92 -12.52 17.67
CA GLY A 162 8.41 -12.26 16.32
C GLY A 162 8.44 -13.49 15.43
N GLN A 163 8.08 -13.31 14.16
CA GLN A 163 8.22 -14.33 13.13
C GLN A 163 9.02 -13.74 11.98
N ILE A 164 9.91 -14.53 11.40
CA ILE A 164 10.59 -14.22 10.15
C ILE A 164 9.96 -15.10 9.08
N GLN A 165 9.58 -14.47 7.96
CA GLN A 165 9.01 -15.16 6.82
C GLN A 165 9.88 -14.87 5.60
N SER A 166 9.95 -15.85 4.70
CA SER A 166 10.58 -15.65 3.40
C SER A 166 9.79 -14.62 2.58
N PRO A 167 10.44 -13.91 1.63
CA PRO A 167 9.73 -13.04 0.71
C PRO A 167 8.61 -13.78 0.00
N ASN A 168 7.48 -13.10 -0.21
CA ASN A 168 6.26 -13.63 -0.82
C ASN A 168 5.56 -14.78 -0.07
N TYR A 169 6.00 -15.20 1.13
CA TYR A 169 5.34 -16.28 1.86
C TYR A 169 3.82 -15.99 2.00
N PRO A 170 2.92 -16.96 1.70
CA PRO A 170 3.18 -18.40 1.50
C PRO A 170 3.57 -18.83 0.07
N ASP A 171 3.62 -17.90 -0.88
CA ASP A 171 3.98 -18.18 -2.27
C ASP A 171 5.50 -18.29 -2.45
N ASP A 172 5.91 -18.75 -3.64
CA ASP A 172 7.33 -18.91 -3.97
C ASP A 172 8.08 -17.57 -3.95
N TYR A 173 9.24 -17.58 -3.32
CA TYR A 173 10.16 -16.46 -3.36
C TYR A 173 10.71 -16.28 -4.79
N ARG A 174 10.88 -15.03 -5.24
CA ARG A 174 11.54 -14.78 -6.53
C ARG A 174 13.04 -15.11 -6.45
N PRO A 175 13.64 -15.73 -7.48
CA PRO A 175 15.06 -16.01 -7.49
C PRO A 175 15.89 -14.71 -7.39
N SER A 176 17.10 -14.83 -6.83
CA SER A 176 18.07 -13.74 -6.69
C SER A 176 17.75 -12.63 -5.66
N LYS A 177 16.89 -12.88 -4.66
CA LYS A 177 16.76 -12.03 -3.46
C LYS A 177 17.72 -12.53 -2.36
N GLU A 178 18.60 -11.67 -1.87
CA GLU A 178 19.43 -11.93 -0.68
C GLU A 178 18.83 -11.22 0.52
N CYS A 179 18.49 -11.98 1.56
CA CYS A 179 17.88 -11.47 2.79
C CYS A 179 18.81 -11.78 3.96
N VAL A 180 19.27 -10.75 4.68
CA VAL A 180 20.07 -10.91 5.90
C VAL A 180 19.34 -10.26 7.06
N TRP A 181 18.98 -11.06 8.06
CA TRP A 181 18.35 -10.57 9.29
C TRP A 181 19.37 -10.56 10.43
N ARG A 182 19.49 -9.45 11.15
CA ARG A 182 20.29 -9.35 12.37
C ARG A 182 19.34 -9.19 13.54
N ILE A 183 19.28 -10.19 14.41
CA ILE A 183 18.34 -10.20 15.54
C ILE A 183 19.10 -9.77 16.79
N THR A 184 18.61 -8.74 17.46
CA THR A 184 19.12 -8.28 18.76
C THR A 184 18.00 -8.39 19.79
N VAL A 185 18.28 -9.04 20.92
CA VAL A 185 17.34 -9.19 22.04
C VAL A 185 17.87 -8.48 23.29
N SER A 186 16.95 -8.08 24.17
CA SER A 186 17.26 -7.43 25.45
C SER A 186 18.11 -8.33 26.35
N GLU A 187 19.06 -7.76 27.10
CA GLU A 187 19.93 -8.49 28.03
C GLU A 187 19.09 -9.19 29.12
N GLY A 188 19.30 -10.49 29.34
CA GLY A 188 18.54 -11.30 30.32
C GLY A 188 17.59 -12.36 29.75
N PHE A 189 17.44 -12.44 28.43
CA PHE A 189 16.77 -13.55 27.73
C PHE A 189 17.85 -14.43 27.05
N HIS A 190 18.40 -15.40 27.79
CA HIS A 190 19.34 -16.41 27.30
C HIS A 190 18.76 -17.81 27.46
#